data_AF-A0A661T7L3-F1
#
_entry.id   AF-A0A661T7L3-F1
#
_cell.length_a   1.000
_cell.length_b   1.000
_cell.length_c   1.000
_cell.angle_alpha   90.00
_cell.angle_beta   90.00
_cell.angle_gamma   90.00
#
_symmetry.space_group_name_H-M   'P 1'
#
loop_
_entity.id
_entity.type
_entity.pdbx_description
1 polymer ?
#
loop_
_entity_poly.entity_id
_entity_poly.type
_entity_poly.pdbx_seq_one_letter_code
_entity_poly.pdbx_strand_id
1 'polypeptide(L)'
;MAKQLLFDENARRAILKGVEILSKAVKVTLGPKGRNAILDKKFGSPTITKDGVSVAKEIELEDKFQNMGAQMVREVASKTSDVAGDGTTTATVLAESIYKQGLKYVAAGANSISVKRGIDKAVEAVVADLTKLSKPVKSASEIKQVATISANGDTEIGKTIADAMEKVGKDGTITVEEAKGIETTLEVVEGMQFDKGYLSPYFVTNAESMESILENPYILIFEKKISTMNDLLPLLQKVVQSGKPMLIIAEDIEGEALATLTINKLRGTLNVCAVKAPGFGDRRKAMMEDIAILTGGTFVTEDLGLKLEGLEISQLGSAGRVVIDKDNTTIIEGKGKVADIKGRVEQIKSQIEKTTSDYDREKLQERLAKLAGGVAVVKVGAATETEMKEKKARVEDALNATRAAVEEGIVPGGGVVMLRAIEALDKAKFDGDENLGTMIIKRALEEPI
;
A
#
# COMPACT_ATOMS: atom_id res chain seq x y z
N MET A 1 13.11 -19.53 -27.99
CA MET A 1 14.35 -18.71 -28.06
C MET A 1 15.46 -19.42 -27.32
N ALA A 2 16.66 -19.50 -27.90
CA ALA A 2 17.84 -20.05 -27.21
C ALA A 2 18.24 -19.18 -26.01
N LYS A 3 18.77 -19.79 -24.95
CA LYS A 3 19.22 -19.09 -23.73
C LYS A 3 20.70 -18.76 -23.82
N GLN A 4 21.09 -17.58 -23.35
CA GLN A 4 22.49 -17.22 -23.13
C GLN A 4 22.84 -17.51 -21.68
N LEU A 5 24.02 -18.09 -21.46
CA LEU A 5 24.50 -18.48 -20.13
C LEU A 5 25.83 -17.77 -19.85
N LEU A 6 25.99 -17.30 -18.62
CA LEU A 6 27.15 -16.56 -18.18
C LEU A 6 27.42 -16.97 -16.72
N PHE A 7 28.68 -17.21 -16.38
CA PHE A 7 29.07 -17.89 -15.14
C PHE A 7 30.07 -17.07 -14.31
N ASP A 8 30.19 -17.45 -13.04
CA ASP A 8 31.21 -17.00 -12.10
C ASP A 8 31.38 -15.47 -12.04
N GLU A 9 32.62 -14.99 -12.17
CA GLU A 9 32.98 -13.58 -12.03
C GLU A 9 32.31 -12.71 -13.09
N ASN A 10 32.25 -13.19 -14.34
CA ASN A 10 31.63 -12.44 -15.43
C ASN A 10 30.14 -12.18 -15.12
N ALA A 11 29.44 -13.15 -14.52
CA ALA A 11 28.01 -13.04 -14.21
C ALA A 11 27.79 -12.03 -13.09
N ARG A 12 28.57 -12.17 -12.03
CA ARG A 12 28.53 -11.27 -10.88
C ARG A 12 28.87 -9.83 -11.25
N ARG A 13 29.87 -9.63 -12.12
CA ARG A 13 30.27 -8.29 -12.59
C ARG A 13 29.19 -7.65 -13.47
N ALA A 14 28.54 -8.42 -14.34
CA ALA A 14 27.42 -7.93 -15.15
C ALA A 14 26.23 -7.51 -14.27
N ILE A 15 25.87 -8.34 -13.27
CA ILE A 15 24.82 -8.03 -12.30
C ILE A 15 25.18 -6.77 -11.51
N LEU A 16 26.41 -6.69 -10.95
CA LEU A 16 26.87 -5.53 -10.19
C LEU A 16 26.76 -4.23 -10.99
N LYS A 17 27.14 -4.26 -12.28
CA LYS A 17 27.03 -3.08 -13.14
C LYS A 17 25.57 -2.61 -13.26
N GLY A 18 24.62 -3.54 -13.39
CA GLY A 18 23.19 -3.23 -13.36
C GLY A 18 22.73 -2.60 -12.04
N VAL A 19 23.14 -3.20 -10.91
CA VAL A 19 22.88 -2.66 -9.56
C VAL A 19 23.42 -1.25 -9.40
N GLU A 20 24.66 -0.99 -9.82
CA GLU A 20 25.30 0.32 -9.71
C GLU A 20 24.62 1.37 -10.60
N ILE A 21 24.16 1.00 -11.81
CA ILE A 21 23.42 1.93 -12.68
C ILE A 21 22.11 2.35 -12.01
N LEU A 22 21.33 1.39 -11.51
CA LEU A 22 20.07 1.70 -10.83
C LEU A 22 20.30 2.52 -9.57
N SER A 23 21.23 2.09 -8.72
CA SER A 23 21.52 2.80 -7.46
C SER A 23 22.03 4.21 -7.70
N LYS A 24 22.88 4.45 -8.71
CA LYS A 24 23.35 5.80 -9.06
C LYS A 24 22.23 6.75 -9.46
N ALA A 25 21.23 6.23 -10.18
CA ALA A 25 20.08 7.03 -10.58
C ALA A 25 19.15 7.34 -9.40
N VAL A 26 18.99 6.41 -8.46
CA VAL A 26 18.09 6.55 -7.31
C VAL A 26 18.74 7.37 -6.18
N LYS A 27 20.00 7.09 -5.81
CA LYS A 27 20.63 7.69 -4.63
C LYS A 27 20.82 9.21 -4.68
N VAL A 28 20.76 9.83 -5.86
CA VAL A 28 20.81 11.30 -5.98
C VAL A 28 19.57 11.97 -5.39
N THR A 29 18.49 11.23 -5.17
CA THR A 29 17.26 11.74 -4.57
C THR A 29 17.25 11.65 -3.04
N LEU A 30 18.28 11.04 -2.42
CA LEU A 30 18.32 10.79 -0.98
C LEU A 30 18.40 12.09 -0.15
N GLY A 31 17.53 12.17 0.86
CA GLY A 31 17.59 13.18 1.91
C GLY A 31 17.13 14.59 1.49
N PRO A 32 17.23 15.58 2.40
CA PRO A 32 16.68 16.92 2.19
C PRO A 32 17.38 17.72 1.07
N LYS A 33 18.61 17.33 0.74
CA LYS A 33 19.39 17.90 -0.38
C LYS A 33 19.35 17.02 -1.64
N GLY A 34 18.42 16.07 -1.69
CA GLY A 34 18.15 15.25 -2.87
C GLY A 34 17.85 16.09 -4.10
N ARG A 35 18.44 15.69 -5.22
CA ARG A 35 18.26 16.31 -6.54
C ARG A 35 17.08 15.70 -7.27
N ASN A 36 16.49 16.47 -8.17
CA ASN A 36 15.40 15.98 -9.01
C ASN A 36 15.93 15.01 -10.07
N ALA A 37 15.23 13.92 -10.28
CA ALA A 37 15.31 13.10 -11.47
C ALA A 37 14.27 13.58 -12.49
N ILE A 38 14.62 13.53 -13.78
CA ILE A 38 13.73 13.86 -14.88
C ILE A 38 13.48 12.57 -15.67
N LEU A 39 12.22 12.17 -15.75
CA LEU A 39 11.76 10.94 -16.40
C LEU A 39 11.01 11.32 -17.68
N ASP A 40 11.50 10.82 -18.81
CA ASP A 40 10.90 11.08 -20.11
C ASP A 40 9.52 10.40 -20.23
N LYS A 41 8.62 11.03 -20.98
CA LYS A 41 7.28 10.50 -21.28
C LYS A 41 7.02 10.61 -22.77
N LYS A 42 6.49 9.53 -23.36
CA LYS A 42 6.14 9.48 -24.81
C LYS A 42 5.16 10.57 -25.23
N PHE A 43 4.32 11.04 -24.31
CA PHE A 43 3.35 12.11 -24.53
C PHE A 43 3.29 13.02 -23.29
N GLY A 44 3.11 14.32 -23.52
CA GLY A 44 3.01 15.32 -22.45
C GLY A 44 4.36 15.82 -21.94
N SER A 45 4.36 16.44 -20.77
CA SER A 45 5.57 16.92 -20.10
C SER A 45 6.31 15.79 -19.38
N PRO A 46 7.64 15.85 -19.26
CA PRO A 46 8.40 14.88 -18.47
C PRO A 46 7.99 14.94 -17.00
N THR A 47 8.11 13.82 -16.30
CA THR A 47 7.91 13.78 -14.84
C THR A 47 9.18 14.25 -14.15
N ILE A 48 9.05 15.21 -13.24
CA ILE A 48 10.13 15.66 -12.36
C ILE A 48 9.83 15.11 -10.98
N THR A 49 10.74 14.31 -10.41
CA THR A 49 10.49 13.64 -9.13
C THR A 49 11.74 13.57 -8.25
N LYS A 50 11.53 13.50 -6.93
CA LYS A 50 12.53 13.11 -5.92
C LYS A 50 12.22 11.76 -5.28
N ASP A 51 11.18 11.08 -5.74
CA ASP A 51 10.83 9.75 -5.24
C ASP A 51 11.74 8.69 -5.88
N GLY A 52 12.45 7.96 -5.02
CA GLY A 52 13.35 6.87 -5.44
C GLY A 52 12.61 5.69 -6.07
N VAL A 53 11.35 5.43 -5.69
CA VAL A 53 10.54 4.34 -6.25
C VAL A 53 10.19 4.63 -7.70
N SER A 54 9.69 5.83 -7.96
CA SER A 54 9.39 6.32 -9.31
C SER A 54 10.60 6.21 -10.22
N VAL A 55 11.78 6.64 -9.73
CA VAL A 55 13.02 6.52 -10.51
C VAL A 55 13.40 5.05 -10.75
N ALA A 56 13.32 4.20 -9.73
CA ALA A 56 13.65 2.78 -9.85
C ALA A 56 12.71 2.02 -10.82
N LYS A 57 11.44 2.41 -10.89
CA LYS A 57 10.42 1.81 -11.78
C LYS A 57 10.75 2.00 -13.26
N GLU A 58 11.28 3.17 -13.64
CA GLU A 58 11.61 3.52 -15.03
C GLU A 58 12.93 2.92 -15.54
N ILE A 59 13.72 2.29 -14.66
CA ILE A 59 15.03 1.76 -15.04
C ILE A 59 14.89 0.36 -15.64
N GLU A 60 15.04 0.30 -16.95
CA GLU A 60 15.19 -0.92 -17.73
C GLU A 60 16.45 -0.82 -18.60
N LEU A 61 17.31 -1.85 -18.54
CA LEU A 61 18.59 -1.85 -19.25
C LEU A 61 18.53 -2.76 -20.48
N GLU A 62 19.16 -2.33 -21.58
CA GLU A 62 19.21 -3.12 -22.82
C GLU A 62 19.96 -4.45 -22.65
N ASP A 63 21.07 -4.42 -21.91
CA ASP A 63 21.83 -5.61 -21.58
C ASP A 63 21.06 -6.47 -20.58
N LYS A 64 20.70 -7.69 -20.98
CA LYS A 64 19.84 -8.57 -20.19
C LYS A 64 20.44 -8.96 -18.84
N PHE A 65 21.76 -9.15 -18.73
CA PHE A 65 22.41 -9.53 -17.47
C PHE A 65 22.49 -8.36 -16.50
N GLN A 66 22.79 -7.17 -17.00
CA GLN A 66 22.72 -5.92 -16.21
C GLN A 66 21.29 -5.64 -15.79
N ASN A 67 20.31 -5.80 -16.70
CA ASN A 67 18.90 -5.59 -16.39
C ASN A 67 18.44 -6.52 -15.26
N MET A 68 18.84 -7.80 -15.28
CA MET A 68 18.54 -8.71 -14.16
C MET A 68 19.01 -8.16 -12.81
N GLY A 69 20.21 -7.58 -12.73
CA GLY A 69 20.71 -6.96 -11.51
C GLY A 69 19.91 -5.72 -11.09
N ALA A 70 19.54 -4.87 -12.04
CA ALA A 70 18.69 -3.72 -11.79
C ALA A 70 17.29 -4.16 -11.28
N GLN A 71 16.65 -5.13 -11.94
CA GLN A 71 15.32 -5.62 -11.54
C GLN A 71 15.31 -6.24 -10.14
N MET A 72 16.39 -6.93 -9.73
CA MET A 72 16.51 -7.47 -8.37
C MET A 72 16.52 -6.37 -7.29
N VAL A 73 17.22 -5.25 -7.54
CA VAL A 73 17.27 -4.13 -6.59
C VAL A 73 15.97 -3.32 -6.62
N ARG A 74 15.35 -3.20 -7.80
CA ARG A 74 14.01 -2.61 -7.92
C ARG A 74 12.99 -3.34 -7.03
N GLU A 75 13.06 -4.67 -6.97
CA GLU A 75 12.21 -5.48 -6.09
C GLU A 75 12.46 -5.19 -4.61
N VAL A 76 13.72 -4.95 -4.21
CA VAL A 76 14.07 -4.52 -2.84
C VAL A 76 13.39 -3.19 -2.51
N ALA A 77 13.55 -2.19 -3.38
CA ALA A 77 12.94 -0.87 -3.20
C ALA A 77 11.41 -0.95 -3.11
N SER A 78 10.78 -1.71 -4.01
CA SER A 78 9.31 -1.88 -4.03
C SER A 78 8.80 -2.50 -2.73
N LYS A 79 9.40 -3.61 -2.27
CA LYS A 79 8.95 -4.29 -1.05
C LYS A 79 9.13 -3.44 0.20
N THR A 80 10.17 -2.62 0.25
CA THR A 80 10.33 -1.64 1.35
C THR A 80 9.20 -0.62 1.33
N SER A 81 8.82 -0.10 0.16
CA SER A 81 7.68 0.80 0.01
C SER A 81 6.37 0.14 0.43
N ASP A 82 6.13 -1.11 0.01
CA ASP A 82 4.87 -1.81 0.24
C ASP A 82 4.60 -2.03 1.74
N VAL A 83 5.65 -2.22 2.54
CA VAL A 83 5.54 -2.48 3.98
C VAL A 83 5.68 -1.22 4.82
N ALA A 84 6.69 -0.40 4.55
CA ALA A 84 7.06 0.74 5.39
C ALA A 84 6.57 2.09 4.85
N GLY A 85 6.18 2.16 3.57
CA GLY A 85 5.74 3.39 2.92
C GLY A 85 6.83 4.41 2.58
N ASP A 86 8.08 4.18 3.00
CA ASP A 86 9.24 5.06 2.79
C ASP A 86 10.54 4.22 2.88
N GLY A 87 11.69 4.83 2.65
CA GLY A 87 13.02 4.22 2.84
C GLY A 87 13.56 3.48 1.62
N THR A 88 12.89 3.59 0.47
CA THR A 88 13.23 2.87 -0.76
C THR A 88 14.61 3.25 -1.32
N THR A 89 14.95 4.53 -1.26
CA THR A 89 16.28 5.05 -1.62
C THR A 89 17.35 4.52 -0.68
N THR A 90 17.08 4.50 0.63
CA THR A 90 17.98 3.95 1.65
C THR A 90 18.22 2.45 1.44
N ALA A 91 17.15 1.69 1.17
CA ALA A 91 17.22 0.26 0.88
C ALA A 91 18.06 -0.03 -0.38
N THR A 92 17.92 0.81 -1.41
CA THR A 92 18.70 0.73 -2.65
C THR A 92 20.20 0.95 -2.40
N VAL A 93 20.55 1.98 -1.62
CA VAL A 93 21.95 2.30 -1.26
C VAL A 93 22.57 1.16 -0.45
N LEU A 94 21.85 0.64 0.54
CA LEU A 94 22.30 -0.50 1.34
C LEU A 94 22.50 -1.76 0.47
N ALA A 95 21.56 -2.05 -0.43
CA ALA A 95 21.65 -3.19 -1.34
C ALA A 95 22.88 -3.09 -2.27
N GLU A 96 23.17 -1.91 -2.84
CA GLU A 96 24.39 -1.67 -3.63
C GLU A 96 25.64 -1.98 -2.80
N SER A 97 25.74 -1.42 -1.59
CA SER A 97 26.92 -1.58 -0.75
C SER A 97 27.16 -3.01 -0.31
N ILE A 98 26.11 -3.69 0.19
CA ILE A 98 26.20 -5.08 0.64
C ILE A 98 26.63 -5.98 -0.52
N TYR A 99 26.01 -5.83 -1.69
CA TYR A 99 26.33 -6.65 -2.86
C TYR A 99 27.76 -6.41 -3.34
N LYS A 100 28.15 -5.13 -3.47
CA LYS A 100 29.49 -4.74 -3.93
C LYS A 100 30.59 -5.25 -3.01
N GLN A 101 30.40 -5.17 -1.70
CA GLN A 101 31.39 -5.67 -0.74
C GLN A 101 31.41 -7.20 -0.68
N GLY A 102 30.24 -7.85 -0.68
CA GLY A 102 30.15 -9.30 -0.74
C GLY A 102 30.89 -9.88 -1.93
N LEU A 103 30.74 -9.27 -3.11
CA LEU A 103 31.47 -9.69 -4.31
C LEU A 103 33.00 -9.62 -4.16
N LYS A 104 33.54 -8.63 -3.44
CA LYS A 104 34.99 -8.53 -3.19
C LYS A 104 35.50 -9.73 -2.39
N TYR A 105 34.81 -10.09 -1.31
CA TYR A 105 35.23 -11.21 -0.48
C TYR A 105 35.07 -12.55 -1.17
N VAL A 106 33.99 -12.75 -1.93
CA VAL A 106 33.80 -13.98 -2.70
C VAL A 106 34.82 -14.09 -3.83
N ALA A 107 35.18 -12.98 -4.50
CA ALA A 107 36.27 -12.97 -5.48
C ALA A 107 37.64 -13.28 -4.84
N ALA A 108 37.83 -12.95 -3.57
CA ALA A 108 39.02 -13.30 -2.79
C ALA A 108 39.02 -14.76 -2.26
N GLY A 109 37.99 -15.56 -2.59
CA GLY A 109 37.91 -16.97 -2.24
C GLY A 109 37.08 -17.29 -0.99
N ALA A 110 36.42 -16.32 -0.38
CA ALA A 110 35.52 -16.56 0.74
C ALA A 110 34.29 -17.40 0.33
N ASN A 111 33.82 -18.26 1.22
CA ASN A 111 32.62 -19.05 1.00
C ASN A 111 31.38 -18.16 1.00
N SER A 112 30.72 -18.03 -0.16
CA SER A 112 29.54 -17.15 -0.32
C SER A 112 28.37 -17.49 0.60
N ILE A 113 28.20 -18.76 0.97
CA ILE A 113 27.13 -19.19 1.89
C ILE A 113 27.45 -18.74 3.31
N SER A 114 28.69 -18.91 3.76
CA SER A 114 29.13 -18.44 5.08
C SER A 114 29.07 -16.92 5.19
N VAL A 115 29.51 -16.19 4.16
CA VAL A 115 29.40 -14.72 4.10
C VAL A 115 27.93 -14.28 4.21
N LYS A 116 27.02 -14.94 3.48
CA LYS A 116 25.58 -14.68 3.59
C LYS A 116 25.07 -14.91 5.02
N ARG A 117 25.41 -16.03 5.66
CA ARG A 117 24.99 -16.29 7.06
C ARG A 117 25.49 -15.22 8.01
N GLY A 118 26.72 -14.75 7.82
CA GLY A 118 27.28 -13.63 8.57
C GLY A 118 26.49 -12.33 8.39
N ILE A 119 26.10 -12.02 7.15
CA ILE A 119 25.22 -10.87 6.83
C ILE A 119 23.89 -11.01 7.55
N ASP A 120 23.22 -12.16 7.42
CA ASP A 120 21.89 -12.40 7.99
C ASP A 120 21.91 -12.23 9.52
N LYS A 121 22.89 -12.84 10.22
CA LYS A 121 23.06 -12.69 11.68
C LYS A 121 23.39 -11.25 12.10
N ALA A 122 24.19 -10.54 11.31
CA ALA A 122 24.52 -9.14 11.59
C ALA A 122 23.27 -8.24 11.45
N VAL A 123 22.43 -8.48 10.45
CA VAL A 123 21.15 -7.79 10.29
C VAL A 123 20.22 -8.07 11.48
N GLU A 124 20.10 -9.31 11.92
CA GLU A 124 19.29 -9.67 13.11
C GLU A 124 19.74 -8.90 14.36
N ALA A 125 21.06 -8.83 14.60
CA ALA A 125 21.63 -8.09 15.73
C ALA A 125 21.35 -6.58 15.65
N VAL A 126 21.47 -5.99 14.45
CA VAL A 126 21.18 -4.58 14.20
C VAL A 126 19.70 -4.29 14.43
N VAL A 127 18.79 -5.08 13.85
CA VAL A 127 17.35 -4.90 14.02
C VAL A 127 16.95 -4.99 15.49
N ALA A 128 17.47 -5.96 16.23
CA ALA A 128 17.20 -6.08 17.67
C ALA A 128 17.71 -4.88 18.49
N ASP A 129 18.78 -4.22 18.06
CA ASP A 129 19.28 -2.99 18.70
C ASP A 129 18.41 -1.77 18.33
N LEU A 130 18.00 -1.67 17.06
CA LEU A 130 17.07 -0.63 16.59
C LEU A 130 15.76 -0.67 17.35
N THR A 131 15.19 -1.85 17.61
CA THR A 131 13.95 -1.99 18.40
C THR A 131 14.13 -1.46 19.83
N LYS A 132 15.30 -1.62 20.44
CA LYS A 132 15.60 -1.08 21.78
C LYS A 132 15.75 0.44 21.79
N LEU A 133 16.27 1.00 20.70
CA LEU A 133 16.41 2.44 20.50
C LEU A 133 15.10 3.13 20.09
N SER A 134 14.10 2.37 19.64
CA SER A 134 12.82 2.89 19.20
C SER A 134 12.09 3.60 20.34
N LYS A 135 11.62 4.81 20.03
CA LYS A 135 10.78 5.60 20.91
C LYS A 135 9.33 5.57 20.39
N PRO A 136 8.34 5.12 21.18
CA PRO A 136 6.94 5.16 20.77
C PRO A 136 6.45 6.57 20.49
N VAL A 137 5.71 6.76 19.40
CA VAL A 137 5.06 8.03 19.05
C VAL A 137 3.72 8.13 19.78
N LYS A 138 3.61 9.11 20.68
CA LYS A 138 2.40 9.26 21.53
C LYS A 138 1.69 10.58 21.34
N SER A 139 2.41 11.64 20.96
CA SER A 139 1.84 12.98 20.86
C SER A 139 1.53 13.37 19.41
N ALA A 140 0.49 14.17 19.22
CA ALA A 140 0.17 14.77 17.91
C ALA A 140 1.34 15.60 17.36
N SER A 141 2.15 16.21 18.23
CA SER A 141 3.36 16.95 17.83
C SER A 141 4.43 16.03 17.23
N GLU A 142 4.62 14.82 17.77
CA GLU A 142 5.56 13.84 17.21
C GLU A 142 5.05 13.29 15.88
N ILE A 143 3.74 12.99 15.78
CA ILE A 143 3.08 12.57 14.52
C ILE A 143 3.30 13.63 13.44
N LYS A 144 3.03 14.91 13.76
CA LYS A 144 3.26 16.03 12.85
C LYS A 144 4.74 16.12 12.41
N GLN A 145 5.67 15.88 13.32
CA GLN A 145 7.10 15.94 13.01
C GLN A 145 7.49 14.84 12.02
N VAL A 146 7.04 13.59 12.24
CA VAL A 146 7.27 12.48 11.31
C VAL A 146 6.70 12.81 9.93
N ALA A 147 5.41 13.19 9.88
CA ALA A 147 4.74 13.55 8.64
C ALA A 147 5.44 14.70 7.90
N THR A 148 5.93 15.71 8.62
CA THR A 148 6.67 16.84 8.04
C THR A 148 7.99 16.39 7.41
N ILE A 149 8.74 15.50 8.08
CA ILE A 149 10.03 15.02 7.58
C ILE A 149 9.84 14.17 6.33
N SER A 150 8.88 13.23 6.35
CA SER A 150 8.55 12.40 5.19
C SER A 150 7.95 13.21 4.04
N ALA A 151 7.28 14.32 4.34
CA ALA A 151 6.80 15.27 3.33
C ALA A 151 7.88 16.26 2.84
N ASN A 152 9.16 15.89 2.82
CA ASN A 152 10.27 16.73 2.39
C ASN A 152 10.38 18.09 3.12
N GLY A 153 9.99 18.13 4.40
CA GLY A 153 10.01 19.34 5.23
C GLY A 153 8.75 20.20 5.11
N ASP A 154 7.70 19.73 4.44
CA ASP A 154 6.44 20.45 4.28
C ASP A 154 5.60 20.40 5.57
N THR A 155 5.57 21.51 6.30
CA THR A 155 4.83 21.64 7.56
C THR A 155 3.31 21.67 7.39
N GLU A 156 2.82 22.04 6.21
CA GLU A 156 1.38 22.10 5.93
C GLU A 156 0.82 20.68 5.72
N ILE A 157 1.54 19.86 4.95
CA ILE A 157 1.24 18.43 4.80
C ILE A 157 1.33 17.74 6.17
N GLY A 158 2.41 17.98 6.92
CA GLY A 158 2.59 17.38 8.24
C GLY A 158 1.46 17.73 9.23
N LYS A 159 0.96 18.97 9.19
CA LYS A 159 -0.20 19.38 9.99
C LYS A 159 -1.47 18.67 9.53
N THR A 160 -1.73 18.63 8.22
CA THR A 160 -2.93 18.01 7.65
C THR A 160 -3.04 16.53 8.01
N ILE A 161 -1.92 15.80 7.96
CA ILE A 161 -1.87 14.38 8.32
C ILE A 161 -2.10 14.19 9.83
N ALA A 162 -1.48 15.02 10.68
CA ALA A 162 -1.71 14.95 12.13
C ALA A 162 -3.17 15.24 12.50
N ASP A 163 -3.78 16.27 11.89
CA ASP A 163 -5.18 16.62 12.08
C ASP A 163 -6.11 15.49 11.58
N ALA A 164 -5.75 14.80 10.49
CA ALA A 164 -6.49 13.65 9.97
C ALA A 164 -6.46 12.48 10.96
N MET A 165 -5.27 12.08 11.41
CA MET A 165 -5.09 10.98 12.38
C MET A 165 -5.76 11.26 13.72
N GLU A 166 -5.81 12.53 14.16
CA GLU A 166 -6.53 12.90 15.38
C GLU A 166 -8.05 12.72 15.23
N LYS A 167 -8.61 13.03 14.06
CA LYS A 167 -10.06 12.91 13.81
C LYS A 167 -10.53 11.47 13.65
N VAL A 168 -9.83 10.63 12.88
CA VAL A 168 -10.23 9.23 12.64
C VAL A 168 -9.64 8.24 13.65
N GLY A 169 -8.69 8.69 14.47
CA GLY A 169 -7.94 7.83 15.39
C GLY A 169 -6.77 7.11 14.72
N LYS A 170 -5.98 6.39 15.52
CA LYS A 170 -4.77 5.69 15.06
C LYS A 170 -5.06 4.61 14.02
N ASP A 171 -6.15 3.87 14.22
CA ASP A 171 -6.61 2.79 13.34
C ASP A 171 -7.60 3.29 12.27
N GLY A 172 -7.76 4.62 12.19
CA GLY A 172 -8.67 5.28 11.27
C GLY A 172 -8.20 5.23 9.82
N THR A 173 -9.14 5.11 8.90
CA THR A 173 -8.84 5.12 7.47
C THR A 173 -8.64 6.56 6.99
N ILE A 174 -7.51 6.81 6.33
CA ILE A 174 -7.18 8.09 5.69
C ILE A 174 -6.90 7.80 4.22
N THR A 175 -7.52 8.56 3.33
CA THR A 175 -7.36 8.49 1.87
C THR A 175 -6.93 9.85 1.32
N VAL A 176 -6.20 9.84 0.21
CA VAL A 176 -5.71 11.06 -0.45
C VAL A 176 -6.36 11.17 -1.83
N GLU A 177 -6.93 12.33 -2.12
CA GLU A 177 -7.65 12.62 -3.36
C GLU A 177 -7.11 13.88 -4.04
N GLU A 178 -7.40 14.03 -5.33
CA GLU A 178 -7.06 15.22 -6.10
C GLU A 178 -8.15 16.27 -5.94
N ALA A 179 -7.79 17.45 -5.45
CA ALA A 179 -8.72 18.57 -5.35
C ALA A 179 -8.89 19.24 -6.73
N LYS A 180 -10.08 19.80 -6.98
CA LYS A 180 -10.31 20.65 -8.17
C LYS A 180 -9.78 22.09 -8.00
N GLY A 181 -9.41 22.46 -6.77
CA GLY A 181 -8.94 23.79 -6.41
C GLY A 181 -7.46 23.82 -6.02
N ILE A 182 -6.98 25.00 -5.66
CA ILE A 182 -5.58 25.21 -5.24
C ILE A 182 -5.37 24.80 -3.78
N GLU A 183 -6.40 24.91 -2.95
CA GLU A 183 -6.32 24.64 -1.52
C GLU A 183 -6.35 23.14 -1.22
N THR A 184 -5.52 22.72 -0.25
CA THR A 184 -5.58 21.38 0.33
C THR A 184 -6.60 21.38 1.47
N THR A 185 -7.59 20.49 1.42
CA THR A 185 -8.64 20.38 2.46
C THR A 185 -8.67 19.00 3.10
N LEU A 186 -9.16 18.94 4.35
CA LEU A 186 -9.38 17.72 5.11
C LEU A 186 -10.86 17.61 5.46
N GLU A 187 -11.50 16.57 4.95
CA GLU A 187 -12.90 16.24 5.22
C GLU A 187 -12.99 14.88 5.90
N VAL A 188 -13.92 14.71 6.85
CA VAL A 188 -14.23 13.39 7.42
C VAL A 188 -15.61 13.01 6.95
N VAL A 189 -15.69 11.87 6.29
CA VAL A 189 -16.91 11.37 5.66
C VAL A 189 -17.23 9.98 6.17
N GLU A 190 -18.49 9.59 6.07
CA GLU A 190 -18.91 8.23 6.38
C GLU A 190 -18.33 7.26 5.35
N GLY A 191 -17.61 6.24 5.81
CA GLY A 191 -16.91 5.30 4.97
C GLY A 191 -16.31 4.16 5.78
N MET A 192 -15.75 3.15 5.11
CA MET A 192 -15.06 2.03 5.75
C MET A 192 -14.02 1.41 4.83
N GLN A 193 -13.01 0.77 5.43
CA GLN A 193 -12.03 -0.06 4.73
C GLN A 193 -12.08 -1.52 5.21
N PHE A 194 -11.92 -2.46 4.28
CA PHE A 194 -11.77 -3.88 4.59
C PHE A 194 -10.75 -4.58 3.70
N ASP A 195 -10.19 -5.67 4.23
CA ASP A 195 -8.95 -6.26 3.75
C ASP A 195 -9.24 -7.33 2.67
N LYS A 196 -9.90 -6.89 1.61
CA LYS A 196 -10.13 -7.65 0.37
C LYS A 196 -9.91 -6.74 -0.83
N GLY A 197 -8.90 -7.05 -1.63
CA GLY A 197 -8.64 -6.34 -2.88
C GLY A 197 -9.35 -6.94 -4.09
N TYR A 198 -8.99 -6.43 -5.27
CA TYR A 198 -9.55 -6.87 -6.54
C TYR A 198 -9.23 -8.35 -6.84
N LEU A 199 -10.20 -9.07 -7.42
CA LEU A 199 -10.00 -10.47 -7.82
C LEU A 199 -9.10 -10.63 -9.04
N SER A 200 -8.95 -9.58 -9.85
CA SER A 200 -8.12 -9.59 -11.04
C SER A 200 -7.44 -8.24 -11.23
N PRO A 201 -6.12 -8.19 -11.52
CA PRO A 201 -5.42 -6.95 -11.87
C PRO A 201 -6.00 -6.24 -13.10
N TYR A 202 -6.78 -6.94 -13.93
CA TYR A 202 -7.44 -6.34 -15.09
C TYR A 202 -8.60 -5.38 -14.73
N PHE A 203 -8.98 -5.29 -13.46
CA PHE A 203 -9.92 -4.27 -12.97
C PHE A 203 -9.27 -2.93 -12.65
N VAL A 204 -7.93 -2.86 -12.61
CA VAL A 204 -7.18 -1.63 -12.32
C VAL A 204 -7.54 -0.54 -13.34
N THR A 205 -7.87 0.64 -12.83
CA THR A 205 -8.15 1.83 -13.65
C THR A 205 -6.98 2.80 -13.66
N ASN A 206 -6.18 2.82 -12.58
CA ASN A 206 -4.97 3.61 -12.49
C ASN A 206 -3.75 2.67 -12.46
N ALA A 207 -3.03 2.60 -13.57
CA ALA A 207 -1.84 1.74 -13.69
C ALA A 207 -0.63 2.26 -12.88
N GLU A 208 -0.62 3.56 -12.50
CA GLU A 208 0.49 4.13 -11.71
C GLU A 208 0.41 3.67 -10.25
N SER A 209 -0.78 3.79 -9.64
CA SER A 209 -1.03 3.33 -8.25
C SER A 209 -1.42 1.85 -8.15
N MET A 210 -1.68 1.18 -9.28
CA MET A 210 -2.21 -0.19 -9.34
C MET A 210 -3.55 -0.35 -8.59
N GLU A 211 -4.42 0.66 -8.71
CA GLU A 211 -5.72 0.71 -8.03
C GLU A 211 -6.90 0.73 -9.02
N SER A 212 -8.03 0.16 -8.60
CA SER A 212 -9.33 0.40 -9.22
C SER A 212 -10.06 1.52 -8.48
N ILE A 213 -10.28 2.63 -9.17
CA ILE A 213 -10.95 3.82 -8.67
C ILE A 213 -12.31 3.92 -9.36
N LEU A 214 -13.38 3.77 -8.58
CA LEU A 214 -14.75 3.85 -9.06
C LEU A 214 -15.42 5.11 -8.49
N GLU A 215 -15.78 6.05 -9.36
CA GLU A 215 -16.47 7.29 -9.01
C GLU A 215 -17.99 7.09 -9.07
N ASN A 216 -18.69 7.43 -7.99
CA ASN A 216 -20.14 7.27 -7.83
C ASN A 216 -20.68 5.87 -8.20
N PRO A 217 -20.10 4.76 -7.70
CA PRO A 217 -20.50 3.42 -8.12
C PRO A 217 -21.83 2.97 -7.51
N TYR A 218 -22.44 1.99 -8.19
CA TYR A 218 -23.39 1.08 -7.57
C TYR A 218 -22.66 -0.09 -6.92
N ILE A 219 -23.16 -0.56 -5.78
CA ILE A 219 -22.51 -1.60 -4.97
C ILE A 219 -23.49 -2.76 -4.78
N LEU A 220 -23.17 -3.90 -5.38
CA LEU A 220 -23.88 -5.16 -5.15
C LEU A 220 -23.26 -5.87 -3.96
N ILE A 221 -24.11 -6.26 -3.00
CA ILE A 221 -23.71 -6.93 -1.76
C ILE A 221 -24.46 -8.25 -1.70
N PHE A 222 -23.81 -9.32 -2.14
CA PHE A 222 -24.41 -10.64 -2.33
C PHE A 222 -23.77 -11.68 -1.42
N GLU A 223 -24.57 -12.49 -0.74
CA GLU A 223 -24.07 -13.43 0.26
C GLU A 223 -23.24 -14.58 -0.34
N LYS A 224 -23.62 -15.07 -1.51
CA LYS A 224 -23.10 -16.32 -2.09
C LYS A 224 -22.06 -16.10 -3.18
N LYS A 225 -21.50 -17.21 -3.64
CA LYS A 225 -20.62 -17.26 -4.80
C LYS A 225 -21.36 -16.96 -6.10
N ILE A 226 -20.68 -16.29 -7.02
CA ILE A 226 -21.17 -16.04 -8.38
C ILE A 226 -20.23 -16.76 -9.36
N SER A 227 -20.72 -17.85 -9.93
CA SER A 227 -19.97 -18.67 -10.90
C SER A 227 -20.46 -18.47 -12.34
N THR A 228 -21.73 -18.14 -12.52
CA THR A 228 -22.43 -17.98 -13.81
C THR A 228 -22.73 -16.52 -14.11
N MET A 229 -22.57 -16.12 -15.36
CA MET A 229 -22.87 -14.74 -15.78
C MET A 229 -24.38 -14.50 -15.95
N ASN A 230 -25.16 -15.56 -16.24
CA ASN A 230 -26.59 -15.48 -16.52
C ASN A 230 -27.37 -14.75 -15.42
N ASP A 231 -27.02 -15.01 -14.17
CA ASP A 231 -27.71 -14.48 -13.00
C ASP A 231 -27.44 -12.96 -12.84
N LEU A 232 -26.29 -12.49 -13.30
CA LEU A 232 -25.87 -11.08 -13.24
C LEU A 232 -26.31 -10.26 -14.47
N LEU A 233 -26.57 -10.90 -15.61
CA LEU A 233 -26.84 -10.21 -16.88
C LEU A 233 -27.97 -9.17 -16.77
N PRO A 234 -29.15 -9.46 -16.18
CA PRO A 234 -30.23 -8.48 -16.08
C PRO A 234 -29.82 -7.24 -15.30
N LEU A 235 -29.10 -7.42 -14.20
CA LEU A 235 -28.64 -6.33 -13.34
C LEU A 235 -27.56 -5.49 -14.04
N LEU A 236 -26.59 -6.14 -14.67
CA LEU A 236 -25.51 -5.45 -15.39
C LEU A 236 -26.02 -4.62 -16.56
N GLN A 237 -27.04 -5.10 -17.29
CA GLN A 237 -27.67 -4.32 -18.35
C GLN A 237 -28.28 -3.01 -17.82
N LYS A 238 -28.98 -3.08 -16.67
CA LYS A 238 -29.54 -1.90 -16.01
C LYS A 238 -28.43 -0.93 -15.56
N VAL A 239 -27.33 -1.43 -15.01
CA VAL A 239 -26.22 -0.58 -14.57
C VAL A 239 -25.49 0.07 -15.76
N VAL A 240 -25.26 -0.66 -16.85
CA VAL A 240 -24.64 -0.10 -18.08
C VAL A 240 -25.49 1.05 -18.64
N GLN A 241 -26.83 0.91 -18.64
CA GLN A 241 -27.72 1.99 -19.10
C GLN A 241 -27.61 3.26 -18.26
N SER A 242 -27.29 3.13 -16.96
CA SER A 242 -27.07 4.28 -16.09
C SER A 242 -25.72 4.99 -16.33
N GLY A 243 -24.80 4.36 -17.05
CA GLY A 243 -23.45 4.87 -17.30
C GLY A 243 -22.53 4.91 -16.07
N LYS A 244 -22.98 4.41 -14.91
CA LYS A 244 -22.21 4.40 -13.66
C LYS A 244 -21.36 3.14 -13.51
N PRO A 245 -20.23 3.21 -12.79
CA PRO A 245 -19.46 2.04 -12.45
C PRO A 245 -20.18 1.13 -11.44
N MET A 246 -19.73 -0.12 -11.35
CA MET A 246 -20.27 -1.11 -10.42
C MET A 246 -19.16 -1.78 -9.60
N LEU A 247 -19.39 -1.92 -8.30
CA LEU A 247 -18.64 -2.79 -7.42
C LEU A 247 -19.48 -4.03 -7.09
N ILE A 248 -18.89 -5.21 -7.22
CA ILE A 248 -19.50 -6.48 -6.81
C ILE A 248 -18.76 -7.01 -5.59
N ILE A 249 -19.47 -7.12 -4.47
CA ILE A 249 -19.00 -7.77 -3.24
C ILE A 249 -19.79 -9.06 -3.07
N ALA A 250 -19.12 -10.19 -3.18
CA ALA A 250 -19.72 -11.52 -3.05
C ALA A 250 -18.84 -12.47 -2.23
N GLU A 251 -19.35 -13.61 -1.77
CA GLU A 251 -18.49 -14.62 -1.12
C GLU A 251 -17.28 -14.98 -1.99
N ASP A 252 -17.53 -15.21 -3.27
CA ASP A 252 -16.50 -15.37 -4.29
C ASP A 252 -17.06 -15.06 -5.68
N ILE A 253 -16.21 -14.67 -6.61
CA ILE A 253 -16.56 -14.56 -8.03
C ILE A 253 -15.54 -15.38 -8.82
N GLU A 254 -15.99 -16.47 -9.44
CA GLU A 254 -15.12 -17.47 -10.03
C GLU A 254 -15.59 -17.94 -11.42
N GLY A 255 -14.73 -18.69 -12.11
CA GLY A 255 -15.05 -19.34 -13.37
C GLY A 255 -15.43 -18.38 -14.50
N GLU A 256 -16.56 -18.67 -15.15
CA GLU A 256 -17.05 -17.93 -16.31
C GLU A 256 -17.40 -16.48 -15.98
N ALA A 257 -18.00 -16.23 -14.81
CA ALA A 257 -18.40 -14.90 -14.38
C ALA A 257 -17.18 -13.95 -14.30
N LEU A 258 -16.11 -14.36 -13.62
CA LEU A 258 -14.90 -13.53 -13.47
C LEU A 258 -14.22 -13.24 -14.82
N ALA A 259 -14.10 -14.25 -15.68
CA ALA A 259 -13.52 -14.11 -17.01
C ALA A 259 -14.33 -13.14 -17.88
N THR A 260 -15.66 -13.23 -17.80
CA THR A 260 -16.56 -12.36 -18.57
C THR A 260 -16.50 -10.91 -18.09
N LEU A 261 -16.49 -10.68 -16.77
CA LEU A 261 -16.37 -9.35 -16.19
C LEU A 261 -15.04 -8.68 -16.59
N THR A 262 -13.92 -9.42 -16.51
CA THR A 262 -12.59 -8.90 -16.86
C THR A 262 -12.46 -8.57 -18.34
N ILE A 263 -12.95 -9.43 -19.24
CA ILE A 263 -12.91 -9.17 -20.69
C ILE A 263 -13.76 -7.95 -21.06
N ASN A 264 -14.96 -7.81 -20.48
CA ASN A 264 -15.81 -6.66 -20.78
C ASN A 264 -15.29 -5.35 -20.18
N LYS A 265 -14.61 -5.42 -19.04
CA LYS A 265 -13.87 -4.28 -18.48
C LYS A 265 -12.74 -3.85 -19.39
N LEU A 266 -11.92 -4.78 -19.88
CA LEU A 266 -10.82 -4.49 -20.81
C LEU A 266 -11.31 -3.89 -22.13
N ARG A 267 -12.50 -4.30 -22.60
CA ARG A 267 -13.14 -3.72 -23.79
C ARG A 267 -13.78 -2.35 -23.56
N GLY A 268 -13.85 -1.89 -22.31
CA GLY A 268 -14.51 -0.64 -21.94
C GLY A 268 -16.04 -0.70 -21.94
N THR A 269 -16.64 -1.86 -22.19
CA THR A 269 -18.10 -2.05 -22.21
C THR A 269 -18.71 -1.96 -20.80
N LEU A 270 -17.97 -2.45 -19.79
CA LEU A 270 -18.40 -2.49 -18.40
C LEU A 270 -17.36 -1.82 -17.51
N ASN A 271 -17.75 -0.80 -16.76
CA ASN A 271 -16.90 -0.25 -15.70
C ASN A 271 -17.20 -0.97 -14.39
N VAL A 272 -16.57 -2.13 -14.17
CA VAL A 272 -16.83 -3.01 -13.02
C VAL A 272 -15.53 -3.39 -12.29
N CYS A 273 -15.62 -3.56 -10.97
CA CYS A 273 -14.62 -4.25 -10.16
C CYS A 273 -15.31 -5.28 -9.25
N ALA A 274 -14.65 -6.41 -9.01
CA ALA A 274 -15.18 -7.48 -8.17
C ALA A 274 -14.19 -7.82 -7.05
N VAL A 275 -14.71 -7.93 -5.83
CA VAL A 275 -13.96 -8.20 -4.61
C VAL A 275 -14.67 -9.28 -3.79
N LYS A 276 -13.92 -10.04 -2.98
CA LYS A 276 -14.53 -10.98 -2.04
C LYS A 276 -15.11 -10.23 -0.84
N ALA A 277 -16.14 -10.80 -0.24
CA ALA A 277 -16.70 -10.34 1.02
C ALA A 277 -15.67 -10.49 2.15
N PRO A 278 -15.60 -9.52 3.10
CA PRO A 278 -14.72 -9.62 4.25
C PRO A 278 -15.27 -10.61 5.30
N GLY A 279 -14.36 -11.28 6.02
CA GLY A 279 -14.71 -12.26 7.05
C GLY A 279 -15.16 -13.62 6.51
N PHE A 280 -15.58 -14.50 7.44
CA PHE A 280 -16.05 -15.87 7.16
C PHE A 280 -17.26 -16.21 8.03
N GLY A 281 -18.09 -17.15 7.58
CA GLY A 281 -19.27 -17.62 8.33
C GLY A 281 -20.23 -16.49 8.72
N ASP A 282 -20.76 -16.54 9.94
CA ASP A 282 -21.72 -15.54 10.44
C ASP A 282 -21.12 -14.12 10.52
N ARG A 283 -19.80 -14.02 10.73
CA ARG A 283 -19.10 -12.73 10.71
C ARG A 283 -19.16 -12.10 9.33
N ARG A 284 -19.03 -12.88 8.26
CA ARG A 284 -19.17 -12.40 6.88
C ARG A 284 -20.56 -11.80 6.66
N LYS A 285 -21.62 -12.53 7.05
CA LYS A 285 -22.99 -12.02 6.95
C LYS A 285 -23.16 -10.69 7.71
N ALA A 286 -22.64 -10.62 8.93
CA ALA A 286 -22.75 -9.43 9.76
C ALA A 286 -21.98 -8.23 9.18
N MET A 287 -20.79 -8.45 8.60
CA MET A 287 -20.01 -7.39 7.94
C MET A 287 -20.62 -6.95 6.61
N MET A 288 -21.22 -7.87 5.85
CA MET A 288 -21.95 -7.55 4.61
C MET A 288 -23.18 -6.67 4.90
N GLU A 289 -23.89 -6.95 6.00
CA GLU A 289 -24.96 -6.09 6.50
C GLU A 289 -24.44 -4.69 6.88
N ASP A 290 -23.27 -4.60 7.52
CA ASP A 290 -22.66 -3.30 7.86
C ASP A 290 -22.36 -2.48 6.59
N ILE A 291 -21.81 -3.11 5.55
CA ILE A 291 -21.55 -2.48 4.24
C ILE A 291 -22.87 -2.04 3.59
N ALA A 292 -23.93 -2.85 3.68
CA ALA A 292 -25.24 -2.53 3.13
C ALA A 292 -25.84 -1.29 3.80
N ILE A 293 -25.81 -1.23 5.12
CA ILE A 293 -26.29 -0.08 5.89
C ILE A 293 -25.47 1.17 5.58
N LEU A 294 -24.14 1.07 5.52
CA LEU A 294 -23.24 2.19 5.20
C LEU A 294 -23.51 2.76 3.80
N THR A 295 -23.77 1.91 2.82
CA THR A 295 -23.96 2.29 1.42
C THR A 295 -25.42 2.54 1.05
N GLY A 296 -26.36 2.27 1.96
CA GLY A 296 -27.81 2.34 1.71
C GLY A 296 -28.33 1.24 0.78
N GLY A 297 -27.57 0.16 0.59
CA GLY A 297 -27.94 -1.00 -0.21
C GLY A 297 -28.71 -2.04 0.59
N THR A 298 -29.23 -3.05 -0.10
CA THR A 298 -29.81 -4.25 0.51
C THR A 298 -28.77 -5.37 0.53
N PHE A 299 -28.57 -6.01 1.68
CA PHE A 299 -27.78 -7.24 1.73
C PHE A 299 -28.61 -8.39 1.13
N VAL A 300 -28.20 -8.87 -0.05
CA VAL A 300 -28.94 -9.88 -0.81
C VAL A 300 -28.55 -11.26 -0.29
N THR A 301 -29.45 -11.84 0.51
CA THR A 301 -29.35 -13.19 1.07
C THR A 301 -30.41 -14.11 0.45
N GLU A 302 -30.09 -15.39 0.29
CA GLU A 302 -31.09 -16.38 -0.14
C GLU A 302 -32.13 -16.66 0.95
N ASP A 303 -31.77 -16.42 2.22
CA ASP A 303 -32.68 -16.57 3.37
C ASP A 303 -33.91 -15.63 3.24
N LEU A 304 -33.76 -14.50 2.54
CA LEU A 304 -34.83 -13.54 2.23
C LEU A 304 -35.60 -13.90 0.94
N GLY A 305 -35.23 -14.97 0.24
CA GLY A 305 -35.84 -15.38 -1.03
C GLY A 305 -35.52 -14.48 -2.22
N LEU A 306 -34.55 -13.56 -2.08
CA LEU A 306 -34.12 -12.65 -3.13
C LEU A 306 -33.15 -13.36 -4.08
N LYS A 307 -33.42 -13.29 -5.38
CA LYS A 307 -32.52 -13.80 -6.42
C LYS A 307 -31.88 -12.66 -7.21
N LEU A 308 -30.69 -12.90 -7.75
CA LEU A 308 -29.91 -11.91 -8.51
C LEU A 308 -30.67 -11.39 -9.74
N GLU A 309 -31.45 -12.23 -10.41
CA GLU A 309 -32.15 -11.87 -11.65
C GLU A 309 -33.28 -10.86 -11.41
N GLY A 310 -33.84 -10.84 -10.19
CA GLY A 310 -34.95 -9.98 -9.81
C GLY A 310 -34.52 -8.66 -9.17
N LEU A 311 -33.22 -8.38 -9.08
CA LEU A 311 -32.74 -7.17 -8.41
C LEU A 311 -33.02 -5.90 -9.22
N GLU A 312 -33.43 -4.87 -8.50
CA GLU A 312 -33.58 -3.51 -9.00
C GLU A 312 -32.39 -2.63 -8.59
N ILE A 313 -32.11 -1.59 -9.39
CA ILE A 313 -31.02 -0.65 -9.09
C ILE A 313 -31.20 0.00 -7.70
N SER A 314 -32.44 0.21 -7.27
CA SER A 314 -32.76 0.78 -5.95
C SER A 314 -32.32 -0.09 -4.77
N GLN A 315 -32.03 -1.36 -5.00
CA GLN A 315 -31.53 -2.29 -3.97
C GLN A 315 -30.00 -2.31 -3.89
N LEU A 316 -29.31 -1.71 -4.86
CA LEU A 316 -27.86 -1.57 -4.83
C LEU A 316 -27.46 -0.43 -3.90
N GLY A 317 -26.35 -0.63 -3.19
CA GLY A 317 -25.72 0.44 -2.42
C GLY A 317 -25.10 1.49 -3.34
N SER A 318 -24.77 2.65 -2.78
CA SER A 318 -24.02 3.68 -3.48
C SER A 318 -23.04 4.39 -2.55
N ALA A 319 -21.95 4.89 -3.13
CA ALA A 319 -20.93 5.65 -2.45
C ALA A 319 -20.45 6.79 -3.35
N GLY A 320 -19.81 7.82 -2.79
CA GLY A 320 -19.18 8.88 -3.59
C GLY A 320 -18.00 8.34 -4.39
N ARG A 321 -17.16 7.51 -3.76
CA ARG A 321 -15.99 6.89 -4.40
C ARG A 321 -15.65 5.56 -3.73
N VAL A 322 -15.11 4.62 -4.50
CA VAL A 322 -14.53 3.38 -3.96
C VAL A 322 -13.14 3.17 -4.57
N VAL A 323 -12.15 2.93 -3.71
CA VAL A 323 -10.76 2.66 -4.10
C VAL A 323 -10.43 1.22 -3.70
N ILE A 324 -9.91 0.44 -4.64
CA ILE A 324 -9.62 -0.98 -4.45
C ILE A 324 -8.20 -1.24 -4.91
N ASP A 325 -7.35 -1.65 -3.99
CA ASP A 325 -5.99 -2.10 -4.26
C ASP A 325 -5.93 -3.64 -4.31
N LYS A 326 -4.73 -4.21 -4.30
CA LYS A 326 -4.51 -5.66 -4.34
C LYS A 326 -5.04 -6.39 -3.10
N ASP A 327 -5.01 -5.74 -1.94
CA ASP A 327 -5.22 -6.32 -0.63
C ASP A 327 -6.43 -5.69 0.11
N ASN A 328 -6.84 -4.45 -0.22
CA ASN A 328 -7.88 -3.69 0.46
C ASN A 328 -8.94 -3.09 -0.48
N THR A 329 -10.12 -2.82 0.09
CA THR A 329 -11.19 -2.03 -0.51
C THR A 329 -11.61 -0.94 0.48
N THR A 330 -11.66 0.30 0.02
CA THR A 330 -12.06 1.47 0.80
C THR A 330 -13.26 2.16 0.16
N ILE A 331 -14.36 2.22 0.90
CA ILE A 331 -15.62 2.88 0.50
C ILE A 331 -15.65 4.27 1.14
N ILE A 332 -15.78 5.30 0.31
CA ILE A 332 -15.73 6.71 0.71
C ILE A 332 -17.07 7.38 0.39
N GLU A 333 -17.62 8.13 1.34
CA GLU A 333 -18.93 8.78 1.27
C GLU A 333 -20.09 7.79 0.97
N GLY A 334 -20.26 6.77 1.81
CA GLY A 334 -21.41 5.88 1.74
C GLY A 334 -22.73 6.64 1.80
N LYS A 335 -23.70 6.32 0.92
CA LYS A 335 -25.00 7.02 0.84
C LYS A 335 -26.07 6.43 1.78
N GLY A 336 -25.67 5.68 2.80
CA GLY A 336 -26.53 5.19 3.87
C GLY A 336 -27.13 6.32 4.71
N LYS A 337 -28.29 6.06 5.33
CA LYS A 337 -28.89 7.05 6.23
C LYS A 337 -28.13 7.06 7.55
N VAL A 338 -27.76 8.26 8.02
CA VAL A 338 -27.04 8.46 9.29
C VAL A 338 -27.76 7.82 10.48
N ALA A 339 -29.10 7.81 10.48
CA ALA A 339 -29.89 7.17 11.53
C ALA A 339 -29.69 5.64 11.57
N ASP A 340 -29.66 4.99 10.40
CA ASP A 340 -29.50 3.54 10.29
C ASP A 340 -28.07 3.13 10.69
N ILE A 341 -27.07 3.91 10.28
CA ILE A 341 -25.66 3.71 10.68
C ILE A 341 -25.51 3.85 12.20
N LYS A 342 -26.07 4.90 12.81
CA LYS A 342 -26.04 5.09 14.27
C LYS A 342 -26.74 3.96 15.02
N GLY A 343 -27.91 3.54 14.55
CA GLY A 343 -28.63 2.40 15.12
C GLY A 343 -27.78 1.12 15.05
N ARG A 344 -27.07 0.90 13.94
CA ARG A 344 -26.15 -0.24 13.79
C ARG A 344 -24.96 -0.17 14.74
N VAL A 345 -24.36 1.01 14.91
CA VAL A 345 -23.27 1.28 15.86
C VAL A 345 -23.73 0.96 17.30
N GLU A 346 -24.94 1.37 17.70
CA GLU A 346 -25.50 1.07 19.02
C GLU A 346 -25.76 -0.43 19.23
N GLN A 347 -26.25 -1.13 18.20
CA GLN A 347 -26.41 -2.58 18.24
C GLN A 347 -25.08 -3.29 18.50
N ILE A 348 -24.02 -2.91 17.79
CA ILE A 348 -22.67 -3.50 17.96
C ILE A 348 -22.14 -3.20 19.37
N LYS A 349 -22.31 -1.98 19.88
CA LYS A 349 -21.94 -1.63 21.27
C LYS A 349 -22.65 -2.51 22.30
N SER A 350 -23.95 -2.75 22.15
CA SER A 350 -24.68 -3.64 23.06
C SER A 350 -24.19 -5.09 22.97
N GLN A 351 -23.79 -5.57 21.79
CA GLN A 351 -23.21 -6.90 21.62
C GLN A 351 -21.84 -7.03 22.33
N ILE A 352 -21.02 -5.97 22.29
CA ILE A 352 -19.71 -5.91 22.99
C ILE A 352 -19.89 -6.04 24.51
N GLU A 353 -20.91 -5.40 25.08
CA GLU A 353 -21.18 -5.47 26.53
C GLU A 353 -21.71 -6.84 26.96
N LYS A 354 -22.49 -7.50 26.10
CA LYS A 354 -23.10 -8.80 26.40
C LYS A 354 -22.16 -9.98 26.17
N THR A 355 -21.14 -9.82 25.34
CA THR A 355 -20.24 -10.95 25.04
C THR A 355 -19.27 -11.22 26.19
N THR A 356 -19.18 -12.50 26.55
CA THR A 356 -18.24 -13.03 27.55
C THR A 356 -16.94 -13.53 26.93
N SER A 357 -16.86 -13.59 25.59
CA SER A 357 -15.70 -14.03 24.82
C SER A 357 -14.83 -12.83 24.46
N ASP A 358 -13.57 -12.84 24.89
CA ASP A 358 -12.61 -11.78 24.57
C ASP A 358 -12.34 -11.70 23.06
N TYR A 359 -12.32 -12.85 22.37
CA TYR A 359 -12.19 -12.92 20.92
C TYR A 359 -13.35 -12.22 20.21
N ASP A 360 -14.60 -12.50 20.60
CA ASP A 360 -15.75 -11.85 19.97
C ASP A 360 -15.80 -10.35 20.29
N ARG A 361 -15.36 -9.97 21.49
CA ARG A 361 -15.25 -8.56 21.89
C ARG A 361 -14.29 -7.80 20.98
N GLU A 362 -13.10 -8.33 20.76
CA GLU A 362 -12.09 -7.75 19.85
C GLU A 362 -12.66 -7.60 18.43
N LYS A 363 -13.32 -8.65 17.91
CA LYS A 363 -13.87 -8.63 16.54
C LYS A 363 -15.08 -7.71 16.37
N LEU A 364 -15.88 -7.52 17.42
CA LEU A 364 -16.94 -6.52 17.42
C LEU A 364 -16.38 -5.09 17.52
N GLN A 365 -15.29 -4.89 18.28
CA GLN A 365 -14.58 -3.61 18.35
C GLN A 365 -13.99 -3.21 17.00
N GLU A 366 -13.38 -4.15 16.26
CA GLU A 366 -12.91 -3.92 14.89
C GLU A 366 -14.04 -3.44 13.98
N ARG A 367 -15.19 -4.10 14.01
CA ARG A 367 -16.37 -3.71 13.20
C ARG A 367 -16.89 -2.34 13.61
N LEU A 368 -16.96 -2.09 14.92
CA LEU A 368 -17.40 -0.80 15.45
C LEU A 368 -16.47 0.33 14.99
N ALA A 369 -15.16 0.12 15.06
CA ALA A 369 -14.17 1.11 14.62
C ALA A 369 -14.32 1.42 13.12
N LYS A 370 -14.48 0.39 12.29
CA LYS A 370 -14.68 0.54 10.84
C LYS A 370 -15.97 1.27 10.47
N LEU A 371 -17.04 1.12 11.26
CA LEU A 371 -18.34 1.74 10.98
C LEU A 371 -18.49 3.13 11.62
N ALA A 372 -17.87 3.37 12.77
CA ALA A 372 -18.00 4.62 13.52
C ALA A 372 -16.85 5.62 13.30
N GLY A 373 -15.67 5.14 12.87
CA GLY A 373 -14.48 5.97 12.68
C GLY A 373 -14.52 6.81 11.40
N GLY A 374 -15.33 6.41 10.42
CA GLY A 374 -15.40 7.06 9.11
C GLY A 374 -14.09 7.00 8.34
N VAL A 375 -13.99 7.83 7.31
CA VAL A 375 -12.80 7.98 6.46
C VAL A 375 -12.43 9.45 6.41
N ALA A 376 -11.17 9.77 6.71
CA ALA A 376 -10.61 11.09 6.49
C ALA A 376 -10.10 11.18 5.05
N VAL A 377 -10.62 12.14 4.30
CA VAL A 377 -10.23 12.41 2.91
C VAL A 377 -9.39 13.68 2.89
N VAL A 378 -8.13 13.54 2.50
CA VAL A 378 -7.22 14.66 2.26
C VAL A 378 -7.27 15.00 0.77
N LYS A 379 -7.92 16.10 0.42
CA LYS A 379 -8.01 16.58 -0.97
C LYS A 379 -6.84 17.51 -1.25
N VAL A 380 -5.90 17.09 -2.09
CA VAL A 380 -4.67 17.82 -2.38
C VAL A 380 -4.88 18.77 -3.54
N GLY A 381 -4.78 20.08 -3.27
CA GLY A 381 -4.80 21.13 -4.29
C GLY A 381 -3.41 21.63 -4.67
N ALA A 382 -3.28 22.10 -5.91
CA ALA A 382 -2.10 22.81 -6.42
C ALA A 382 -2.46 23.73 -7.59
N ALA A 383 -1.51 24.57 -8.02
CA ALA A 383 -1.72 25.50 -9.13
C ALA A 383 -1.69 24.81 -10.51
N THR A 384 -0.97 23.70 -10.63
CA THR A 384 -0.86 22.91 -11.87
C THR A 384 -1.08 21.42 -11.61
N GLU A 385 -1.50 20.68 -12.63
CA GLU A 385 -1.73 19.23 -12.52
C GLU A 385 -0.45 18.46 -12.14
N THR A 386 0.70 18.89 -12.67
CA THR A 386 2.00 18.27 -12.36
C THR A 386 2.37 18.45 -10.89
N GLU A 387 2.20 19.66 -10.34
CA GLU A 387 2.43 19.92 -8.92
C GLU A 387 1.43 19.19 -8.04
N MET A 388 0.16 19.09 -8.45
CA MET A 388 -0.86 18.36 -7.71
C MET A 388 -0.50 16.89 -7.57
N LYS A 389 -0.06 16.24 -8.66
CA LYS A 389 0.34 14.83 -8.65
C LYS A 389 1.59 14.60 -7.79
N GLU A 390 2.57 15.48 -7.86
CA GLU A 390 3.76 15.40 -7.00
C GLU A 390 3.42 15.63 -5.52
N LYS A 391 2.61 16.65 -5.21
CA LYS A 391 2.15 16.94 -3.84
C LYS A 391 1.33 15.79 -3.29
N LYS A 392 0.46 15.18 -4.10
CA LYS A 392 -0.35 14.01 -3.71
C LYS A 392 0.54 12.81 -3.36
N ALA A 393 1.48 12.43 -4.23
CA ALA A 393 2.42 11.34 -3.95
C ALA A 393 3.17 11.59 -2.64
N ARG A 394 3.62 12.83 -2.42
CA ARG A 394 4.30 13.23 -1.18
C ARG A 394 3.41 13.12 0.07
N VAL A 395 2.12 13.44 -0.04
CA VAL A 395 1.15 13.26 1.06
C VAL A 395 0.91 11.78 1.34
N GLU A 396 0.83 10.93 0.31
CA GLU A 396 0.68 9.48 0.44
C GLU A 396 1.90 8.86 1.14
N ASP A 397 3.12 9.20 0.70
CA ASP A 397 4.36 8.74 1.33
C ASP A 397 4.44 9.17 2.81
N ALA A 398 4.12 10.43 3.08
CA ALA A 398 4.12 10.96 4.44
C ALA A 398 3.06 10.30 5.33
N LEU A 399 1.88 9.97 4.78
CA LEU A 399 0.83 9.26 5.49
C LEU A 399 1.27 7.85 5.87
N ASN A 400 1.86 7.11 4.93
CA ASN A 400 2.32 5.74 5.17
C ASN A 400 3.47 5.71 6.19
N ALA A 401 4.46 6.60 6.07
CA ALA A 401 5.55 6.71 7.03
C ALA A 401 5.05 7.06 8.45
N THR A 402 4.02 7.91 8.54
CA THR A 402 3.43 8.30 9.82
C THR A 402 2.66 7.14 10.46
N ARG A 403 1.95 6.33 9.67
CA ARG A 403 1.31 5.10 10.16
C ARG A 403 2.34 4.12 10.73
N ALA A 404 3.40 3.83 9.97
CA ALA A 404 4.49 2.95 10.42
C ALA A 404 5.14 3.45 11.73
N ALA A 405 5.34 4.77 11.84
CA ALA A 405 5.89 5.39 13.05
C ALA A 405 4.96 5.29 14.28
N VAL A 406 3.64 5.27 14.08
CA VAL A 406 2.67 5.07 15.16
C VAL A 406 2.67 3.61 15.65
N GLU A 407 2.94 2.65 14.77
CA GLU A 407 2.99 1.22 15.08
C GLU A 407 4.29 0.81 15.77
N GLU A 408 5.44 1.10 15.16
CA GLU A 408 6.75 0.60 15.61
C GLU A 408 7.59 1.64 16.37
N GLY A 409 7.16 2.91 16.37
CA GLY A 409 7.89 4.03 16.96
C GLY A 409 8.89 4.67 15.99
N ILE A 410 9.74 5.54 16.53
CA ILE A 410 10.72 6.33 15.76
C ILE A 410 12.13 6.19 16.32
N VAL A 411 13.11 6.36 15.44
CA VAL A 411 14.54 6.35 15.75
C VAL A 411 15.23 7.62 15.20
N PRO A 412 16.44 7.97 15.67
CA PRO A 412 17.18 9.11 15.13
C PRO A 412 17.42 9.00 13.60
N GLY A 413 16.92 9.97 12.84
CA GLY A 413 17.03 10.00 11.38
C GLY A 413 18.42 10.38 10.84
N GLY A 414 18.50 10.62 9.53
CA GLY A 414 19.73 11.08 8.85
C GLY A 414 20.86 10.04 8.82
N GLY A 415 20.53 8.76 8.85
CA GLY A 415 21.51 7.66 8.90
C GLY A 415 22.18 7.47 10.26
N VAL A 416 21.96 8.36 11.24
CA VAL A 416 22.64 8.32 12.54
C VAL A 416 22.32 7.05 13.31
N VAL A 417 21.08 6.55 13.26
CA VAL A 417 20.72 5.31 13.94
C VAL A 417 21.49 4.11 13.39
N MET A 418 21.78 4.08 12.08
CA MET A 418 22.55 3.01 11.46
C MET A 418 24.00 3.01 11.94
N LEU A 419 24.59 4.20 12.10
CA LEU A 419 25.93 4.34 12.70
C LEU A 419 25.96 3.88 14.16
N ARG A 420 24.95 4.21 14.96
CA ARG A 420 24.86 3.76 16.37
C ARG A 420 24.75 2.24 16.48
N ALA A 421 24.03 1.62 15.55
CA ALA A 421 23.86 0.16 15.52
C ALA A 421 25.16 -0.61 15.21
N ILE A 422 26.22 0.06 14.73
CA ILE A 422 27.53 -0.57 14.51
C ILE A 422 28.11 -1.12 15.82
N GLU A 423 27.89 -0.43 16.95
CA GLU A 423 28.36 -0.90 18.27
C GLU A 423 27.74 -2.25 18.69
N ALA A 424 26.52 -2.54 18.21
CA ALA A 424 25.88 -3.84 18.45
C ALA A 424 26.63 -4.98 17.74
N LEU A 425 27.23 -4.69 16.58
CA LEU A 425 28.01 -5.65 15.79
C LEU A 425 29.41 -5.90 16.36
N ASP A 426 29.95 -5.00 17.19
CA ASP A 426 31.22 -5.24 17.90
C ASP A 426 31.09 -6.28 19.02
N LYS A 427 29.87 -6.47 19.54
CA LYS A 427 29.59 -7.40 20.64
C LYS A 427 29.31 -8.82 20.16
N ALA A 428 28.98 -8.99 18.89
CA ALA A 428 28.67 -10.29 18.31
C ALA A 428 29.96 -11.00 17.84
N LYS A 429 30.13 -12.26 18.26
CA LYS A 429 31.26 -13.10 17.85
C LYS A 429 30.87 -13.89 16.60
N PHE A 430 31.70 -13.79 15.57
CA PHE A 430 31.51 -14.52 14.32
C PHE A 430 32.78 -15.28 13.96
N ASP A 431 32.63 -16.52 13.53
CA ASP A 431 33.75 -17.40 13.19
C ASP A 431 33.99 -17.45 11.67
N GLY A 432 35.25 -17.43 11.27
CA GLY A 432 35.67 -17.58 9.87
C GLY A 432 35.02 -16.57 8.93
N ASP A 433 34.51 -17.07 7.80
CA ASP A 433 33.90 -16.25 6.73
C ASP A 433 32.60 -15.53 7.17
N GLU A 434 31.95 -15.95 8.27
CA GLU A 434 30.79 -15.22 8.81
C GLU A 434 31.19 -13.83 9.34
N ASN A 435 32.43 -13.69 9.82
CA ASN A 435 32.94 -12.39 10.25
C ASN A 435 33.07 -11.41 9.08
N LEU A 436 33.38 -11.90 7.87
CA LEU A 436 33.38 -11.08 6.66
C LEU A 436 31.97 -10.55 6.35
N GLY A 437 30.93 -11.37 6.60
CA GLY A 437 29.53 -10.94 6.52
C GLY A 437 29.22 -9.76 7.44
N THR A 438 29.77 -9.78 8.65
CA THR A 438 29.61 -8.69 9.62
C THR A 438 30.35 -7.42 9.20
N MET A 439 31.58 -7.56 8.67
CA MET A 439 32.33 -6.41 8.13
C MET A 439 31.60 -5.74 6.98
N ILE A 440 30.96 -6.52 6.10
CA ILE A 440 30.11 -6.00 5.02
C ILE A 440 29.00 -5.12 5.58
N ILE A 441 28.29 -5.60 6.60
CA ILE A 441 27.18 -4.85 7.21
C ILE A 441 27.68 -3.61 7.93
N LYS A 442 28.77 -3.69 8.71
CA LYS A 442 29.37 -2.51 9.37
C LYS A 442 29.64 -1.40 8.38
N ARG A 443 30.27 -1.72 7.25
CA ARG A 443 30.56 -0.73 6.22
C ARG A 443 29.29 -0.28 5.48
N ALA A 444 28.31 -1.15 5.26
CA ALA A 444 27.05 -0.78 4.61
C ALA A 444 26.22 0.21 5.45
N LEU A 445 26.22 0.07 6.77
CA LEU A 445 25.51 0.98 7.69
C LEU A 445 26.03 2.44 7.64
N GLU A 446 27.24 2.65 7.13
CA GLU A 446 27.83 3.99 6.94
C GLU A 446 27.44 4.65 5.61
N GLU A 447 26.78 3.96 4.69
CA GLU A 447 26.55 4.47 3.32
C GLU A 447 25.34 5.41 3.18
N PRO A 448 24.27 5.31 4.00
CA PRO A 448 23.16 6.25 3.90
C PRO A 448 23.41 7.69 4.38
N ILE A 449 24.56 7.97 5.02
CA ILE A 449 24.99 9.30 5.46
C ILE A 449 26.02 9.89 4.48
#